data_AF-A0AAU8XTD0-F1
#
_entry.id   AF-A0AAU8XTD0-F1
#
_cell.length_a   1.000
_cell.length_b   1.000
_cell.length_c   1.000
_cell.angle_alpha   90.00
_cell.angle_beta   90.00
_cell.angle_gamma   90.00
#
_symmetry.space_group_name_H-M   'P 1'
#
loop_
_entity.id
_entity.type
_entity.pdbx_description
1 polymer ?
#
loop_
_entity_poly.entity_id
_entity_poly.type
_entity_poly.pdbx_seq_one_letter_code
_entity_poly.pdbx_strand_id
1 'polypeptide(L)' 'MTNHNSIKSMWYIILLIIGFIDPILGIIPIFYLKYKSEKDTDLYVIKNWIKFGEILQLLYIVLLILIMILFTPMYYSVHP' A
#
# COMPACT_ATOMS: atom_id res chain seq x y z
N MET A 1 -22.67 -10.87 20.16
CA MET A 1 -21.82 -11.33 19.04
C MET A 1 -20.96 -10.15 18.58
N THR A 2 -20.08 -9.62 19.44
CA THR A 2 -20.00 -8.14 19.51
C THR A 2 -18.63 -7.50 19.72
N ASN A 3 -17.52 -8.23 19.88
CA ASN A 3 -16.20 -7.57 20.07
C ASN A 3 -15.11 -8.06 19.10
N HIS A 4 -15.01 -9.37 18.88
CA HIS A 4 -13.92 -9.95 18.09
C HIS A 4 -13.96 -9.55 16.60
N ASN A 5 -15.16 -9.46 16.01
CA ASN A 5 -15.33 -9.04 14.61
C ASN A 5 -15.10 -7.53 14.43
N SER A 6 -15.39 -6.73 15.45
CA SER A 6 -15.18 -5.28 15.41
C SER A 6 -13.68 -4.94 15.49
N ILE A 7 -12.94 -5.59 16.39
CA ILE A 7 -11.49 -5.44 16.52
C ILE A 7 -10.78 -5.85 15.22
N LYS A 8 -11.16 -6.99 14.64
CA LYS A 8 -10.62 -7.48 13.35
C LYS A 8 -10.84 -6.48 12.21
N SER A 9 -12.05 -5.91 12.12
CA SER A 9 -12.38 -4.87 11.12
C SER A 9 -11.52 -3.61 11.31
N MET A 10 -11.34 -3.17 12.57
CA MET A 10 -10.50 -2.01 12.89
C MET A 10 -9.03 -2.24 12.52
N TRP A 11 -8.50 -3.45 12.74
CA TRP A 11 -7.14 -3.81 12.30
C TRP A 11 -6.98 -3.73 10.77
N TYR A 12 -7.98 -4.14 10.00
CA TYR A 12 -7.92 -4.02 8.55
C TYR A 12 -7.86 -2.56 8.08
N ILE A 13 -8.57 -1.66 8.76
CA ILE A 13 -8.50 -0.23 8.49
C ILE A 13 -7.12 0.33 8.83
N ILE A 14 -6.53 -0.07 9.96
CA ILE A 14 -5.18 0.37 10.35
C ILE A 14 -4.14 -0.10 9.32
N LEU A 15 -4.20 -1.37 8.90
CA LEU A 15 -3.33 -1.91 7.85
C LEU A 15 -3.48 -1.15 6.54
N LEU A 16 -4.71 -0.77 6.18
CA LEU A 16 -4.99 -0.01 4.98
C LEU A 16 -4.35 1.39 5.04
N ILE A 17 -4.47 2.08 6.19
CA ILE A 17 -3.86 3.40 6.41
C ILE A 17 -2.33 3.32 6.31
N ILE A 18 -1.72 2.31 6.95
CA ILE A 18 -0.27 2.06 6.83
C ILE A 18 0.11 1.84 5.35
N GLY A 19 -0.73 1.11 4.62
CA GLY A 19 -0.63 0.90 3.18
C GLY A 19 -0.64 2.16 2.32
N PHE A 20 -1.20 3.28 2.81
CA PHE A 20 -1.23 4.55 2.10
C PHE A 20 -0.08 5.49 2.44
N ILE A 21 0.49 5.37 3.64
CA ILE A 21 1.47 6.34 4.16
C ILE A 21 2.88 6.05 3.62
N ASP A 22 3.26 4.78 3.56
CA ASP A 22 4.64 4.39 3.25
C ASP A 22 4.74 3.71 1.87
N PRO A 23 5.51 4.25 0.91
CA PRO A 23 5.68 3.68 -0.43
C PRO A 23 6.45 2.35 -0.47
N ILE A 24 7.20 2.01 0.59
CA ILE A 24 8.01 0.79 0.64
C ILE A 24 7.37 -0.21 1.59
N LEU A 25 7.11 0.22 2.84
CA LEU A 25 6.55 -0.65 3.87
C LEU A 25 5.04 -0.86 3.69
N GLY A 26 4.34 0.03 2.97
CA GLY A 26 2.91 -0.06 2.70
C GLY A 26 2.53 -1.14 1.67
N ILE A 27 3.49 -1.67 0.92
CA ILE A 27 3.27 -2.78 -0.02
C ILE A 27 2.78 -4.02 0.73
N ILE A 28 3.47 -4.40 1.81
CA ILE A 28 3.17 -5.61 2.60
C ILE A 28 1.71 -5.63 3.11
N PRO A 29 1.21 -4.59 3.82
CA PRO A 29 -0.17 -4.59 4.31
C PRO A 29 -1.20 -4.53 3.19
N ILE A 30 -0.94 -3.83 2.07
CA ILE A 30 -1.85 -3.81 0.92
C ILE A 30 -1.99 -5.20 0.29
N PHE A 31 -0.89 -5.92 0.08
CA PHE A 31 -0.92 -7.28 -0.44
C PHE A 31 -1.58 -8.27 0.53
N TYR A 32 -1.31 -8.12 1.83
CA TYR A 32 -1.98 -8.92 2.87
C TYR A 32 -3.49 -8.70 2.83
N LEU A 33 -3.94 -7.44 2.78
CA LEU A 33 -5.37 -7.09 2.70
C LEU A 33 -6.00 -7.61 1.41
N LYS A 34 -5.29 -7.54 0.28
CA LYS A 34 -5.76 -8.11 -0.99
C LYS A 34 -6.03 -9.61 -0.85
N TYR A 35 -5.03 -10.37 -0.39
CA TYR A 35 -5.16 -11.82 -0.18
C TYR A 35 -6.30 -12.16 0.80
N LYS A 36 -6.43 -11.37 1.87
CA LYS A 36 -7.49 -11.58 2.86
C LYS A 36 -8.87 -11.24 2.30
N SER A 37 -8.99 -10.22 1.44
CA SER A 37 -10.25 -9.77 0.84
C SER A 37 -10.90 -10.80 -0.09
N GLU A 38 -10.13 -11.76 -0.60
CA GLU A 38 -10.65 -12.88 -1.39
C GLU A 38 -11.33 -13.94 -0.53
N LYS A 39 -11.05 -13.95 0.79
CA LYS A 39 -11.48 -15.00 1.74
C LYS A 39 -12.48 -14.50 2.79
N ASP A 40 -12.53 -13.20 3.05
CA ASP A 40 -13.36 -12.57 4.09
C ASP A 40 -14.41 -11.65 3.45
N THR A 41 -15.70 -11.96 3.62
CA THR A 41 -16.80 -11.13 3.13
C THR A 41 -16.89 -9.77 3.83
N ASP A 42 -16.38 -9.68 5.07
CA ASP A 42 -16.33 -8.44 5.85
C ASP A 42 -15.45 -7.36 5.21
N LEU A 43 -14.49 -7.77 4.35
CA LEU A 43 -13.60 -6.85 3.63
C LEU A 43 -14.24 -6.25 2.38
N TYR A 44 -15.47 -6.64 2.03
CA TYR A 44 -16.18 -6.10 0.87
C TYR A 44 -16.29 -4.57 0.91
N VAL A 45 -16.56 -4.00 2.09
CA VAL A 45 -16.70 -2.56 2.30
C VAL A 45 -15.40 -1.81 2.00
N ILE A 46 -14.24 -2.41 2.30
CA ILE A 46 -12.93 -1.78 2.07
C ILE A 46 -12.23 -2.27 0.81
N LYS A 47 -12.85 -3.14 0.02
CA LYS A 47 -12.27 -3.72 -1.21
C LYS A 47 -11.86 -2.65 -2.23
N ASN A 48 -12.69 -1.61 -2.40
CA ASN A 48 -12.36 -0.50 -3.28
C ASN A 48 -11.20 0.35 -2.75
N TRP A 49 -11.08 0.47 -1.43
CA TRP A 49 -9.96 1.16 -0.81
C TRP A 49 -8.65 0.37 -0.94
N ILE A 50 -8.69 -0.96 -0.83
CA ILE A 50 -7.54 -1.82 -1.09
C ILE A 50 -7.06 -1.63 -2.53
N LYS A 51 -7.97 -1.64 -3.51
CA LYS A 51 -7.63 -1.35 -4.92
C LYS A 51 -7.01 0.04 -5.09
N PHE A 52 -7.55 1.05 -4.41
CA PHE A 52 -6.98 2.39 -4.46
C PHE A 52 -5.55 2.42 -3.89
N GLY A 53 -5.32 1.70 -2.79
CA GLY A 53 -3.98 1.52 -2.20
C GLY A 53 -3.01 0.81 -3.14
N GLU A 54 -3.45 -0.21 -3.87
CA GLU A 54 -2.62 -0.86 -4.90
C GLU A 54 -2.20 0.11 -6.00
N ILE A 55 -3.14 0.90 -6.53
CA ILE A 55 -2.87 1.89 -7.58
C ILE A 55 -1.87 2.93 -7.08
N LEU A 56 -2.04 3.38 -5.83
CA LEU A 56 -1.22 4.41 -5.22
C LEU A 56 0.21 3.89 -4.94
N GLN A 57 0.34 2.63 -4.51
CA GLN A 57 1.64 1.96 -4.40
C GLN A 57 2.34 1.81 -5.76
N LEU A 58 1.59 1.49 -6.82
CA LEU A 58 2.12 1.41 -8.18
C LEU A 58 2.61 2.79 -8.65
N LEU A 59 1.86 3.85 -8.35
CA LEU A 59 2.26 5.24 -8.61
C LEU A 59 3.56 5.60 -7.87
N TYR A 60 3.71 5.21 -6.60
CA TYR A 60 4.94 5.44 -5.85
C TYR A 60 6.15 4.75 -6.46
N ILE A 61 6.01 3.51 -6.92
CA ILE A 61 7.10 2.79 -7.61
C ILE A 61 7.50 3.53 -8.89
N VAL A 62 6.54 3.96 -9.70
CA VAL A 62 6.81 4.74 -10.93
C VAL A 62 7.53 6.05 -10.59
N LEU A 63 7.09 6.73 -9.53
CA LEU A 63 7.70 7.98 -9.09
C LEU A 63 9.15 7.77 -8.62
N LEU A 64 9.40 6.72 -7.83
CA LEU A 64 10.75 6.36 -7.37
C LEU A 64 11.68 6.04 -8.54
N ILE A 65 11.20 5.29 -9.53
CA ILE A 65 11.96 4.99 -10.76
C ILE A 65 12.25 6.28 -11.53
N LEU A 66 11.27 7.17 -11.67
CA LEU A 66 11.44 8.44 -12.36
C LEU A 66 12.48 9.33 -11.65
N ILE A 67 12.44 9.40 -10.32
CA ILE A 67 13.43 10.12 -9.52
C ILE A 67 14.83 9.51 -9.74
N MET A 68 14.96 8.18 -9.70
CA MET A 68 16.24 7.55 -10.03
C MET A 68 16.71 7.95 -11.43
N ILE A 69 15.89 7.82 -12.46
CA ILE A 69 16.32 8.10 -13.84
C ILE A 69 16.71 9.57 -14.03
N LEU A 70 15.97 10.52 -13.44
CA LEU A 70 16.24 11.95 -13.60
C LEU A 70 17.44 12.43 -12.78
N PHE A 71 17.66 11.89 -11.58
CA PHE A 71 18.69 12.39 -10.66
C PHE A 71 19.98 11.55 -10.65
N THR A 72 19.95 10.29 -11.10
CA THR A 72 21.16 9.44 -11.24
C THR A 72 22.19 10.01 -12.22
N PRO A 73 21.84 10.49 -13.43
CA PRO A 73 22.83 11.06 -14.34
C PRO A 73 23.42 12.39 -13.84
N MET A 74 22.67 13.17 -13.05
CA MET A 74 23.20 14.36 -12.37
C MET A 74 24.24 14.01 -11.29
N TYR A 75 24.13 12.85 -10.65
CA TYR A 75 25.12 12.40 -9.67
C TYR A 75 26.44 12.00 -10.34
N TYR A 76 26.39 11.20 -11.41
CA TYR A 76 27.59 10.75 -12.13
C TYR A 76 28.33 11.87 -12.90
N SER A 77 27.65 12.96 -13.26
CA SER A 77 28.31 14.11 -13.89
C SER A 77 29.01 15.03 -12.89
N VAL A 78 28.64 14.98 -11.60
CA VAL A 78 29.24 15.79 -10.52
C VAL A 78 30.33 15.02 -9.76
N HIS A 79 30.22 13.68 -9.68
CA HIS A 79 31.20 12.79 -9.07
C HIS A 79 31.51 11.60 -10.02
N PRO A 80 32.47 11.75 -10.95
CA PRO A 80 32.87 10.69 -11.88
C PRO A 80 33.66 9.55 -11.20
#